data_AF-A0A1B7M1I1-F1
#
_entry.id   AF-A0A1B7M1I1-F1
#
_cell.length_a   1.000
_cell.length_b   1.000
_cell.length_c   1.000
_cell.angle_alpha   90.00
_cell.angle_beta   90.00
_cell.angle_gamma   90.00
#
_symmetry.space_group_name_H-M   'P 1'
#
loop_
_entity.id
_entity.type
_entity.pdbx_description
1 polymer ?
#
loop_
_entity_poly.entity_id
_entity_poly.type
_entity_poly.pdbx_seq_one_letter_code
_entity_poly.pdbx_strand_id
1 'polypeptide(L)'
;MILSSIAQAVGLFIATNIDDIIILSLFFGRGQGQPGTTRRILLGQYLGFLGILGAAVLAALGAQAMLPDQVLPYFGLIPLGLGLWATWQAWRNRDDDDDDAAQLEGKRVSVWTVAAVTFANGGDNIGVYVPVFVSVSWSTILAYCIVFLLLVAVLVFVARWITSRKPIAEALERWEHILFPAVLIGLGVVILISGGAFGL
;
A
#
# COMPACT_ATOMS: atom_id res chain seq x y z
N MET A 1 -11.10 -21.98 0.56
CA MET A 1 -10.20 -21.38 -0.45
C MET A 1 -10.54 -19.92 -0.71
N ILE A 2 -11.73 -19.56 -1.21
CA ILE A 2 -12.09 -18.16 -1.52
C ILE A 2 -12.12 -17.25 -0.29
N LEU A 3 -12.67 -17.71 0.84
CA LEU A 3 -12.74 -16.92 2.09
C LEU A 3 -11.34 -16.59 2.64
N SER A 4 -10.37 -17.49 2.44
CA SER A 4 -8.96 -17.27 2.79
C SER A 4 -8.34 -16.19 1.90
N SER A 5 -8.64 -16.21 0.60
CA SER A 5 -8.13 -15.22 -0.36
C SER A 5 -8.68 -13.83 -0.11
N ILE A 6 -9.96 -13.70 0.30
CA ILE A 6 -10.54 -12.40 0.67
C ILE A 6 -9.87 -11.87 1.95
N ALA A 7 -9.70 -12.70 2.99
CA ALA A 7 -9.04 -12.28 4.22
C ALA A 7 -7.58 -11.86 3.97
N GLN A 8 -6.85 -12.60 3.13
CA GLN A 8 -5.50 -12.23 2.71
C GLN A 8 -5.48 -10.92 1.91
N ALA A 9 -6.41 -10.73 0.97
CA ALA A 9 -6.52 -9.49 0.21
C ALA A 9 -6.84 -8.30 1.14
N VAL A 10 -7.76 -8.46 2.08
CA VAL A 10 -8.07 -7.42 3.07
C VAL A 10 -6.84 -7.11 3.92
N GLY A 11 -6.15 -8.12 4.45
CA GLY A 11 -4.96 -7.94 5.26
C GLY A 11 -3.82 -7.26 4.48
N LEU A 12 -3.59 -7.68 3.25
CA LEU A 12 -2.60 -7.10 2.35
C LEU A 12 -2.93 -5.64 2.03
N PHE A 13 -4.18 -5.35 1.67
CA PHE A 13 -4.62 -3.98 1.40
C PHE A 13 -4.46 -3.10 2.63
N ILE A 14 -4.86 -3.57 3.81
CA ILE A 14 -4.70 -2.78 5.04
C ILE A 14 -3.22 -2.48 5.26
N ALA A 15 -2.36 -3.48 5.17
CA ALA A 15 -0.94 -3.34 5.48
C ALA A 15 -0.19 -2.36 4.57
N THR A 16 -0.54 -2.28 3.29
CA THR A 16 0.10 -1.39 2.31
C THR A 16 -0.66 -0.09 2.10
N ASN A 17 -1.70 0.21 2.89
CA ASN A 17 -2.44 1.45 2.71
C ASN A 17 -2.67 2.15 4.06
N ILE A 18 -1.87 1.83 5.09
CA ILE A 18 -1.87 2.57 6.36
C ILE A 18 -1.39 4.00 6.09
N ASP A 19 -0.31 4.12 5.34
CA ASP A 19 0.43 5.32 4.98
C ASP A 19 -0.49 6.27 4.18
N ASP A 20 -1.26 5.70 3.24
CA ASP A 20 -2.27 6.40 2.47
C ASP A 20 -3.35 7.04 3.36
N ILE A 21 -3.65 6.50 4.55
CA ILE A 21 -4.59 7.13 5.49
C ILE A 21 -4.07 8.51 5.92
N ILE A 22 -2.76 8.63 6.18
CA ILE A 22 -2.14 9.89 6.60
C ILE A 22 -2.21 10.90 5.45
N ILE A 23 -1.74 10.51 4.26
CA ILE A 23 -1.78 11.37 3.06
C ILE A 23 -3.21 11.83 2.74
N LEU A 24 -4.18 10.91 2.75
CA LEU A 24 -5.59 11.24 2.51
C LEU A 24 -6.14 12.17 3.59
N SER A 25 -5.76 11.97 4.85
CA SER A 25 -6.17 12.83 5.96
C SER A 25 -5.65 14.26 5.79
N LEU A 26 -4.40 14.42 5.33
CA LEU A 26 -3.82 15.73 5.01
C LEU A 26 -4.54 16.41 3.83
N PHE A 27 -4.92 15.65 2.80
CA PHE A 27 -5.74 16.18 1.70
C PHE A 27 -7.12 16.64 2.18
N PHE A 28 -7.79 15.87 3.06
CA PHE A 28 -9.05 16.27 3.66
C PHE A 28 -8.90 17.51 4.55
N GLY A 29 -7.80 17.62 5.31
CA GLY A 29 -7.46 18.80 6.11
C GLY A 29 -7.35 20.07 5.26
N ARG A 30 -6.61 20.01 4.13
CA ARG A 30 -6.46 21.14 3.20
C ARG A 30 -7.74 21.46 2.41
N GLY A 31 -8.57 20.46 2.14
CA GLY A 31 -9.82 20.60 1.41
C GLY A 31 -11.03 20.94 2.28
N GLN A 32 -10.85 21.20 3.58
CA GLN A 32 -11.95 21.57 4.47
C GLN A 32 -12.66 22.84 3.97
N GLY A 33 -13.99 22.85 4.07
CA GLY A 33 -14.82 23.97 3.63
C GLY A 33 -15.02 24.10 2.11
N GLN A 34 -14.33 23.30 1.29
CA GLN A 34 -14.52 23.33 -0.17
C GLN A 34 -15.57 22.29 -0.63
N PRO A 35 -16.59 22.68 -1.41
CA PRO A 35 -17.54 21.73 -1.96
C PRO A 35 -16.85 20.78 -2.95
N GLY A 36 -17.17 19.49 -2.86
CA GLY A 36 -16.67 18.45 -3.76
C GLY A 36 -15.29 17.88 -3.43
N THR A 37 -14.63 18.29 -2.33
CA THR A 37 -13.34 17.74 -1.86
C THR A 37 -13.34 16.20 -1.83
N THR A 38 -14.33 15.60 -1.18
CA THR A 38 -14.43 14.12 -1.08
C THR A 38 -14.44 13.46 -2.46
N ARG A 39 -15.18 14.04 -3.42
CA ARG A 39 -15.26 13.48 -4.78
C ARG A 39 -13.94 13.61 -5.52
N ARG A 40 -13.22 14.74 -5.36
CA ARG A 40 -11.90 14.94 -5.98
C ARG A 40 -10.88 13.95 -5.43
N ILE A 41 -10.85 13.77 -4.11
CA ILE A 41 -9.96 12.83 -3.43
C ILE A 41 -10.29 11.40 -3.85
N LEU A 42 -11.57 11.00 -3.82
CA LEU A 42 -11.98 9.65 -4.22
C LEU A 42 -11.59 9.32 -5.67
N LEU A 43 -11.87 10.23 -6.60
CA LEU A 43 -11.50 10.04 -8.02
C LEU A 43 -9.99 10.00 -8.22
N GLY A 44 -9.25 10.88 -7.52
CA GLY A 44 -7.79 10.89 -7.59
C GLY A 44 -7.18 9.61 -7.03
N GLN A 45 -7.66 9.14 -5.87
CA GLN A 45 -7.20 7.91 -5.26
C GLN A 45 -7.45 6.71 -6.17
N TYR A 46 -8.64 6.59 -6.78
CA TYR A 46 -8.89 5.52 -7.75
C TYR A 46 -7.98 5.59 -8.96
N LEU A 47 -7.73 6.77 -9.52
CA LEU A 47 -6.83 6.92 -10.66
C LEU A 47 -5.39 6.54 -10.33
N GLY A 48 -4.85 7.04 -9.21
CA GLY A 48 -3.50 6.71 -8.76
C GLY A 48 -3.36 5.23 -8.40
N PHE A 49 -4.32 4.70 -7.64
CA PHE A 49 -4.33 3.30 -7.21
C PHE A 49 -4.52 2.32 -8.38
N LEU A 50 -5.31 2.66 -9.39
CA LEU A 50 -5.39 1.87 -10.63
C LEU A 50 -4.04 1.84 -11.36
N GLY A 51 -3.28 2.93 -11.33
CA GLY A 51 -1.91 2.97 -11.87
C GLY A 51 -0.99 2.00 -11.13
N ILE A 52 -0.98 2.04 -9.79
CA ILE A 52 -0.21 1.13 -8.93
C ILE A 52 -0.60 -0.32 -9.20
N LEU A 53 -1.90 -0.61 -9.14
CA LEU A 53 -2.43 -1.96 -9.30
C LEU A 53 -2.14 -2.50 -10.71
N GLY A 54 -2.31 -1.67 -11.74
CA GLY A 54 -1.96 -2.01 -13.11
C GLY A 54 -0.47 -2.31 -13.27
N ALA A 55 0.41 -1.46 -12.71
CA ALA A 55 1.84 -1.67 -12.73
C ALA A 55 2.24 -2.97 -12.02
N ALA A 56 1.67 -3.25 -10.83
CA ALA A 56 1.94 -4.46 -10.09
C ALA A 56 1.47 -5.72 -10.83
N VAL A 57 0.27 -5.71 -11.41
CA VAL A 57 -0.24 -6.82 -12.22
C VAL A 57 0.64 -7.06 -13.45
N LEU A 58 1.00 -6.00 -14.18
CA LEU A 58 1.86 -6.12 -15.36
C LEU A 58 3.25 -6.65 -15.00
N ALA A 59 3.84 -6.16 -13.91
CA ALA A 59 5.13 -6.63 -13.43
C ALA A 59 5.07 -8.10 -13.00
N ALA A 60 4.01 -8.52 -12.29
CA ALA A 60 3.85 -9.91 -11.88
C ALA A 60 3.65 -10.85 -13.07
N LEU A 61 2.81 -10.48 -14.04
CA LEU A 61 2.63 -11.26 -15.27
C LEU A 61 3.91 -11.33 -16.09
N GLY A 62 4.64 -10.22 -16.21
CA GLY A 62 5.93 -10.18 -16.88
C GLY A 62 6.95 -11.10 -16.19
N ALA A 63 7.02 -11.06 -14.85
CA ALA A 63 7.88 -11.95 -14.08
C ALA A 63 7.52 -13.43 -14.29
N GLN A 64 6.24 -13.79 -14.21
CA GLN A 64 5.77 -15.16 -14.46
C GLN A 64 6.02 -15.64 -15.89
N ALA A 65 5.98 -14.75 -16.87
CA ALA A 65 6.20 -15.10 -18.27
C ALA A 65 7.69 -15.23 -18.63
N MET A 66 8.58 -14.50 -17.94
CA MET A 66 10.00 -14.40 -18.30
C MET A 66 10.94 -15.16 -17.37
N LEU A 67 10.52 -15.46 -16.13
CA LEU A 67 11.38 -16.09 -15.13
C LEU A 67 11.01 -17.57 -14.90
N PRO A 68 11.99 -18.43 -14.59
CA PRO A 68 11.71 -19.79 -14.16
C PRO A 68 10.94 -19.83 -12.85
N ASP A 69 10.07 -20.83 -12.68
CA ASP A 69 9.28 -21.02 -11.45
C ASP A 69 10.14 -21.11 -10.18
N GLN A 70 11.38 -21.59 -10.30
CA GLN A 70 12.31 -21.68 -9.15
C GLN A 70 12.76 -20.30 -8.63
N VAL A 71 12.63 -19.24 -9.43
CA VAL A 71 13.06 -17.88 -9.06
C VAL A 71 11.92 -17.10 -8.40
N LEU A 72 10.67 -17.39 -8.71
CA LEU A 72 9.50 -16.65 -8.21
C LEU A 72 9.42 -16.61 -6.67
N PRO A 73 9.72 -17.68 -5.90
CA PRO A 73 9.72 -17.64 -4.44
C PRO A 73 10.69 -16.60 -3.87
N TYR A 74 11.80 -16.31 -4.56
CA TYR A 74 12.80 -15.34 -4.11
C TYR A 74 12.31 -13.89 -4.18
N PHE A 75 11.16 -13.62 -4.82
CA PHE A 75 10.51 -12.31 -4.72
C PHE A 75 10.14 -11.97 -3.27
N GLY A 76 10.00 -12.97 -2.38
CA GLY A 76 9.85 -12.74 -0.94
C GLY A 76 11.04 -12.04 -0.29
N LEU A 77 12.23 -12.03 -0.92
CA LEU A 77 13.37 -11.25 -0.45
C LEU A 77 13.14 -9.73 -0.58
N ILE A 78 12.30 -9.29 -1.52
CA ILE A 78 11.99 -7.87 -1.72
C ILE A 78 11.28 -7.28 -0.48
N PRO A 79 10.09 -7.77 -0.06
CA PRO A 79 9.43 -7.25 1.12
C PRO A 79 10.24 -7.54 2.38
N LEU A 80 10.96 -8.67 2.47
CA LEU A 80 11.84 -8.94 3.60
C LEU A 80 12.95 -7.89 3.73
N GLY A 81 13.61 -7.54 2.62
CA GLY A 81 14.64 -6.51 2.58
C GLY A 81 14.10 -5.13 2.91
N LEU A 82 12.96 -4.74 2.33
CA LEU A 82 12.30 -3.46 2.63
C LEU A 82 11.89 -3.36 4.11
N GLY A 83 11.34 -4.43 4.69
CA GLY A 83 10.95 -4.44 6.10
C GLY A 83 12.15 -4.37 7.05
N LEU A 84 13.24 -5.08 6.74
CA LEU A 84 14.48 -4.95 7.51
C LEU A 84 15.09 -3.55 7.40
N TRP A 85 15.07 -2.97 6.20
CA TRP A 85 15.56 -1.61 5.96
C TRP A 85 14.73 -0.56 6.72
N ALA A 86 13.41 -0.66 6.66
CA ALA A 86 12.51 0.23 7.39
C ALA A 86 12.69 0.11 8.91
N THR A 87 12.88 -1.11 9.43
CA THR A 87 13.20 -1.35 10.85
C THR A 87 14.53 -0.68 11.25
N TRP A 88 15.55 -0.80 10.39
CA TRP A 88 16.85 -0.19 10.64
C TRP A 88 16.79 1.34 10.61
N GLN A 89 16.04 1.90 9.66
CA GLN A 89 15.83 3.34 9.54
C GLN A 89 15.12 3.89 10.77
N ALA A 90 14.03 3.24 11.24
CA ALA A 90 13.31 3.62 12.44
C ALA A 90 14.17 3.56 13.72
N TRP A 91 15.17 2.69 13.75
CA TRP A 91 16.13 2.65 14.86
C TRP A 91 17.19 3.75 14.78
N ARG A 92 17.54 4.19 13.56
CA ARG A 92 18.62 5.15 13.28
C ARG A 92 18.16 6.61 13.36
N ASN A 93 16.96 6.91 12.84
CA ASN A 93 16.38 8.26 12.79
C ASN A 93 15.16 8.29 13.69
N ARG A 94 15.20 9.13 14.74
CA ARG A 94 14.12 9.27 15.72
C ARG A 94 13.37 10.60 15.61
N ASP A 95 13.66 11.42 14.58
CA ASP A 95 13.32 12.84 14.54
C ASP A 95 12.75 13.40 13.19
N ASP A 96 12.39 12.60 12.18
CA ASP A 96 11.83 13.12 10.90
C ASP A 96 10.43 12.57 10.60
N ASP A 97 9.38 13.17 11.16
CA ASP A 97 7.96 12.87 10.84
C ASP A 97 7.30 13.99 9.96
N ASP A 98 8.09 14.93 9.41
CA ASP A 98 7.55 16.09 8.65
C ASP A 98 7.41 15.88 7.12
N ASP A 99 7.80 14.72 6.57
CA ASP A 99 7.90 14.51 5.12
C ASP A 99 6.52 14.48 4.41
N ASP A 100 5.48 13.89 5.01
CA ASP A 100 4.15 13.78 4.39
C ASP A 100 3.46 15.15 4.20
N ALA A 101 3.67 16.04 5.17
CA ALA A 101 3.14 17.40 5.09
C ALA A 101 3.84 18.20 3.98
N ALA A 102 5.16 18.01 3.82
CA ALA A 102 5.99 18.64 2.80
C ALA A 102 5.63 18.17 1.38
N GLN A 103 5.29 16.89 1.20
CA GLN A 103 4.83 16.36 -0.10
C GLN A 103 3.61 17.10 -0.67
N LEU A 104 2.84 17.76 0.20
CA LEU A 104 1.60 18.46 -0.14
C LEU A 104 1.74 19.99 -0.10
N GLU A 105 2.93 20.52 0.20
CA GLU A 105 3.17 21.96 0.25
C GLU A 105 2.95 22.62 -1.13
N GLY A 106 2.20 23.73 -1.17
CA GLY A 106 1.88 24.47 -2.40
C GLY A 106 0.90 23.79 -3.36
N LYS A 107 0.46 22.54 -3.11
CA LYS A 107 -0.43 21.80 -4.01
C LYS A 107 -1.92 22.03 -3.70
N ARG A 108 -2.74 22.33 -4.72
CA ARG A 108 -4.20 22.44 -4.59
C ARG A 108 -4.84 21.05 -4.56
N VAL A 109 -5.92 20.88 -3.79
CA VAL A 109 -6.68 19.61 -3.76
C VAL A 109 -7.46 19.45 -5.07
N SER A 110 -6.88 18.69 -5.99
CA SER A 110 -7.43 18.35 -7.30
C SER A 110 -7.33 16.84 -7.55
N VAL A 111 -8.16 16.33 -8.47
CA VAL A 111 -8.14 14.90 -8.86
C VAL A 111 -6.74 14.48 -9.30
N TRP A 112 -6.08 15.28 -10.14
CA TRP A 112 -4.74 14.99 -10.66
C TRP A 112 -3.67 15.03 -9.59
N THR A 113 -3.75 16.00 -8.68
CA THR A 113 -2.80 16.11 -7.56
C THR A 113 -2.90 14.89 -6.66
N VAL A 114 -4.11 14.49 -6.29
CA VAL A 114 -4.32 13.30 -5.45
C VAL A 114 -3.81 12.07 -6.19
N ALA A 115 -4.20 11.85 -7.45
CA ALA A 115 -3.73 10.71 -8.23
C ALA A 115 -2.20 10.62 -8.35
N ALA A 116 -1.54 11.76 -8.60
CA ALA A 116 -0.08 11.81 -8.70
C ALA A 116 0.61 11.51 -7.36
N VAL A 117 0.09 12.03 -6.25
CA VAL A 117 0.64 11.75 -4.92
C VAL A 117 0.39 10.29 -4.54
N THR A 118 -0.83 9.76 -4.74
CA THR A 118 -1.13 8.33 -4.52
C THR A 118 -0.18 7.45 -5.31
N PHE A 119 0.00 7.70 -6.61
CA PHE A 119 0.89 6.89 -7.46
C PHE A 119 2.36 7.01 -7.05
N ALA A 120 2.82 8.21 -6.67
CA ALA A 120 4.19 8.43 -6.21
C ALA A 120 4.46 7.77 -4.86
N ASN A 121 3.46 7.75 -3.96
CA ASN A 121 3.57 7.14 -2.65
C ASN A 121 3.54 5.61 -2.73
N GLY A 122 2.66 5.03 -3.55
CA GLY A 122 2.44 3.58 -3.60
C GLY A 122 3.54 2.76 -4.28
N GLY A 123 4.79 3.20 -4.24
CA GLY A 123 5.95 2.41 -4.67
C GLY A 123 6.17 1.19 -3.76
N ASP A 124 5.94 1.36 -2.46
CA ASP A 124 5.88 0.29 -1.47
C ASP A 124 4.74 -0.71 -1.80
N ASN A 125 3.57 -0.22 -2.21
CA ASN A 125 2.45 -1.06 -2.63
C ASN A 125 2.86 -1.97 -3.79
N ILE A 126 3.57 -1.44 -4.78
CA ILE A 126 4.12 -2.25 -5.88
C ILE A 126 5.13 -3.28 -5.34
N GLY A 127 6.04 -2.83 -4.46
CA GLY A 127 7.07 -3.68 -3.83
C GLY A 127 6.50 -4.85 -3.03
N VAL A 128 5.25 -4.74 -2.55
CA VAL A 128 4.55 -5.81 -1.82
C VAL A 128 3.62 -6.62 -2.73
N TYR A 129 2.83 -5.96 -3.58
CA TYR A 129 1.84 -6.63 -4.43
C TYR A 129 2.51 -7.54 -5.48
N VAL A 130 3.63 -7.11 -6.08
CA VAL A 130 4.31 -7.91 -7.11
C VAL A 130 4.75 -9.28 -6.57
N PRO A 131 5.52 -9.38 -5.46
CA PRO A 131 5.87 -10.65 -4.83
C PRO A 131 4.66 -11.54 -4.50
N VAL A 132 3.56 -10.96 -4.06
CA VAL A 132 2.35 -11.74 -3.76
C VAL A 132 1.71 -12.25 -5.04
N PHE A 133 1.54 -11.39 -6.04
CA PHE A 133 0.89 -11.73 -7.29
C PHE A 133 1.64 -12.80 -8.08
N VAL A 134 2.98 -12.79 -8.06
CA VAL A 134 3.76 -13.86 -8.72
C VAL A 134 3.54 -15.23 -8.09
N SER A 135 3.16 -15.29 -6.80
CA SER A 135 2.97 -16.53 -6.04
C SER A 135 1.56 -17.13 -6.11
N VAL A 136 0.60 -16.43 -6.74
CA VAL A 136 -0.81 -16.86 -6.79
C VAL A 136 -1.35 -16.95 -8.22
N SER A 137 -2.47 -17.65 -8.38
CA SER A 137 -3.13 -17.79 -9.68
C SER A 137 -3.73 -16.48 -10.19
N TRP A 138 -3.89 -16.38 -11.52
CA TRP A 138 -4.56 -15.24 -12.16
C TRP A 138 -5.96 -14.94 -11.59
N SER A 139 -6.75 -15.98 -11.30
CA SER A 139 -8.06 -15.83 -10.66
C SER A 139 -7.98 -15.20 -9.27
N THR A 140 -6.92 -15.49 -8.52
CA THR A 140 -6.66 -14.90 -7.19
C THR A 140 -6.23 -13.45 -7.32
N ILE A 141 -5.37 -13.12 -8.29
CA ILE A 141 -4.99 -11.73 -8.61
C ILE A 141 -6.25 -10.90 -8.92
N LEU A 142 -7.15 -11.40 -9.78
CA LEU A 142 -8.40 -10.70 -10.09
C LEU A 142 -9.28 -10.49 -8.86
N ALA A 143 -9.38 -11.48 -7.97
CA ALA A 143 -10.10 -11.34 -6.72
C ALA A 143 -9.47 -10.25 -5.82
N TYR A 144 -8.14 -10.20 -5.74
CA TYR A 144 -7.43 -9.16 -4.98
C TYR A 144 -7.70 -7.78 -5.57
N CYS A 145 -7.62 -7.63 -6.90
CA CYS A 145 -7.94 -6.38 -7.58
C CYS A 145 -9.36 -5.87 -7.25
N ILE A 146 -10.36 -6.76 -7.31
CA ILE A 146 -11.75 -6.40 -6.98
C ILE A 146 -11.86 -5.97 -5.52
N VAL A 147 -11.28 -6.74 -4.59
CA VAL A 147 -11.30 -6.41 -3.16
C VAL A 147 -10.61 -5.07 -2.90
N PHE A 148 -9.44 -4.84 -3.47
CA PHE A 148 -8.70 -3.59 -3.29
C PHE A 148 -9.50 -2.39 -3.80
N LEU A 149 -10.09 -2.48 -5.00
CA LEU A 149 -10.90 -1.40 -5.54
C LEU A 149 -12.13 -1.11 -4.68
N LEU A 150 -12.73 -2.11 -4.05
CA LEU A 150 -13.81 -1.89 -3.08
C LEU A 150 -13.29 -1.22 -1.80
N LEU A 151 -12.14 -1.64 -1.30
CA LEU A 151 -11.53 -1.10 -0.09
C LEU A 151 -10.97 0.32 -0.26
N VAL A 152 -10.59 0.74 -1.46
CA VAL A 152 -10.21 2.14 -1.75
C VAL A 152 -11.32 3.12 -1.34
N ALA A 153 -12.58 2.79 -1.61
CA ALA A 153 -13.69 3.63 -1.15
C ALA A 153 -13.72 3.71 0.38
N VAL A 154 -13.62 2.55 1.05
CA VAL A 154 -13.60 2.45 2.52
C VAL A 154 -12.44 3.27 3.10
N LEU A 155 -11.25 3.16 2.52
CA LEU A 155 -10.05 3.90 2.91
C LEU A 155 -10.28 5.41 2.88
N VAL A 156 -10.84 5.93 1.79
CA VAL A 156 -11.14 7.37 1.65
C VAL A 156 -12.15 7.83 2.71
N PHE A 157 -13.16 7.02 3.02
CA PHE A 157 -14.13 7.35 4.09
C PHE A 157 -13.50 7.30 5.48
N VAL A 158 -12.64 6.31 5.74
CA VAL A 158 -11.89 6.17 6.99
C VAL A 158 -10.96 7.37 7.20
N ALA A 159 -10.18 7.74 6.19
CA ALA A 159 -9.29 8.92 6.26
C ALA A 159 -10.08 10.21 6.53
N ARG A 160 -11.24 10.41 5.87
CA ARG A 160 -12.12 11.55 6.16
C ARG A 160 -12.60 11.58 7.62
N TRP A 161 -12.94 10.41 8.16
CA TRP A 161 -13.38 10.28 9.55
C TRP A 161 -12.24 10.55 10.54
N ILE A 162 -11.03 10.07 10.25
CA ILE A 162 -9.81 10.28 11.05
C ILE A 162 -9.38 11.74 11.03
N THR A 163 -9.50 12.43 9.90
CA THR A 163 -9.21 13.87 9.79
C THR A 163 -9.98 14.70 10.82
N SER A 164 -11.16 14.22 11.23
CA SER A 164 -12.00 14.89 12.23
C SER A 164 -11.57 14.57 13.68
N ARG A 165 -10.54 13.74 13.89
CA ARG A 165 -10.14 13.15 15.18
C ARG A 165 -8.60 13.06 15.33
N LYS A 166 -7.98 14.17 15.76
CA LYS A 166 -6.52 14.27 15.96
C LYS A 166 -5.86 13.10 16.71
N PRO A 167 -6.41 12.58 17.83
CA PRO A 167 -5.76 11.49 18.57
C PRO A 167 -5.61 10.19 17.78
N ILE A 168 -6.48 9.96 16.78
CA ILE A 168 -6.42 8.75 15.96
C ILE A 168 -5.35 8.89 14.88
N ALA A 169 -5.18 10.09 14.31
CA ALA A 169 -4.11 10.36 13.36
C ALA A 169 -2.73 10.18 14.02
N GLU A 170 -2.52 10.78 15.20
CA GLU A 170 -1.27 10.65 15.97
C GLU A 170 -0.99 9.19 16.37
N ALA A 171 -2.03 8.42 16.69
CA ALA A 171 -1.89 7.00 16.97
C ALA A 171 -1.45 6.23 15.72
N LEU A 172 -2.03 6.49 14.55
CA LEU A 172 -1.66 5.79 13.32
C LEU A 172 -0.22 6.05 12.93
N GLU A 173 0.22 7.30 12.94
CA GLU A 173 1.60 7.73 12.68
C GLU A 173 2.60 7.03 13.63
N ARG A 174 2.25 6.92 14.92
CA ARG A 174 3.07 6.19 15.89
C ARG A 174 3.09 4.67 15.69
N TRP A 175 2.08 4.07 15.07
CA TRP A 175 2.08 2.62 14.88
C TRP A 175 2.59 2.20 13.50
N GLU A 176 2.51 3.07 12.50
CA GLU A 176 2.93 2.81 11.13
C GLU A 176 4.39 2.35 11.05
N HIS A 177 5.31 3.10 11.67
CA HIS A 177 6.75 2.78 11.67
C HIS A 177 7.11 1.43 12.33
N ILE A 178 6.17 0.77 13.01
CA ILE A 178 6.32 -0.59 13.57
C ILE A 178 5.54 -1.61 12.74
N LEU A 179 4.28 -1.29 12.41
CA LEU A 179 3.37 -2.19 11.71
C LEU A 179 3.86 -2.48 10.29
N PHE A 180 4.25 -1.45 9.55
CA PHE A 180 4.67 -1.59 8.16
C PHE A 180 5.90 -2.52 8.02
N PRO A 181 7.03 -2.29 8.73
CA PRO A 181 8.17 -3.21 8.67
C PRO A 181 7.83 -4.65 9.10
N ALA A 182 7.00 -4.80 10.15
CA ALA A 182 6.64 -6.11 10.67
C ALA A 182 5.83 -6.93 9.65
N VAL A 183 4.88 -6.30 8.95
CA VAL A 183 4.10 -6.98 7.92
C VAL A 183 4.98 -7.35 6.73
N LEU A 184 5.86 -6.44 6.29
CA LEU A 184 6.80 -6.71 5.20
C LEU A 184 7.71 -7.92 5.47
N ILE A 185 8.29 -7.99 6.67
CA ILE A 185 9.13 -9.12 7.09
C ILE A 185 8.30 -10.40 7.11
N GLY A 186 7.12 -10.38 7.74
CA GLY A 186 6.25 -11.55 7.81
C GLY A 186 5.84 -12.06 6.44
N LEU A 187 5.45 -11.16 5.54
CA LEU A 187 5.06 -11.50 4.17
C LEU A 187 6.23 -12.08 3.38
N GLY A 188 7.41 -11.48 3.46
CA GLY A 188 8.60 -11.98 2.79
C GLY A 188 8.97 -13.40 3.22
N VAL A 189 8.94 -13.67 4.53
CA VAL A 189 9.14 -15.01 5.07
C VAL A 189 8.08 -15.99 4.55
N VAL A 190 6.80 -15.61 4.57
CA VAL A 190 5.71 -16.47 4.09
C VAL A 190 5.86 -16.82 2.62
N ILE A 191 6.22 -15.85 1.76
CA ILE A 191 6.43 -16.09 0.32
C ILE A 191 7.61 -17.04 0.09
N LEU A 192 8.72 -16.83 0.79
CA LEU A 192 9.91 -17.68 0.67
C LEU A 192 9.62 -19.13 1.07
N ILE A 193 8.98 -19.33 2.23
CA ILE A 193 8.67 -20.68 2.74
C ILE A 193 7.59 -21.35 1.89
N SER A 194 6.49 -20.65 1.60
CA SER A 194 5.37 -21.24 0.85
C SER A 194 5.72 -21.55 -0.61
N GLY A 195 6.69 -20.82 -1.18
CA GLY A 195 7.22 -21.08 -2.51
C GLY A 195 8.34 -22.12 -2.57
N GLY A 196 8.78 -22.68 -1.43
CA GLY A 196 9.87 -23.67 -1.39
C GLY A 196 11.24 -23.08 -1.71
N ALA A 197 11.46 -21.78 -1.44
CA ALA A 197 12.77 -21.19 -1.55
C ALA A 197 13.77 -21.96 -0.66
N PHE A 198 15.00 -22.12 -1.15
CA PHE A 198 16.05 -22.90 -0.47
C PHE A 198 15.77 -24.41 -0.32
N GLY A 199 14.71 -24.94 -0.94
CA GLY A 199 14.33 -26.36 -0.84
C GLY A 199 13.58 -26.72 0.46
N LEU A 200 12.95 -25.72 1.08
CA LEU A 200 12.13 -25.85 2.30
C LEU A 200 10.69 -26.27 2.00
#